data_AF-D2RDD7-F1
#
_entry.id   AF-D2RDD7-F1
#
_cell.length_a   1.000
_cell.length_b   1.000
_cell.length_c   1.000
_cell.angle_alpha   90.00
_cell.angle_beta   90.00
_cell.angle_gamma   90.00
#
_symmetry.space_group_name_H-M   'P 1'
#
loop_
_entity.id
_entity.type
_entity.pdbx_description
1 polymer ?
#
loop_
_entity_poly.entity_id
_entity_poly.type
_entity_poly.pdbx_seq_one_letter_code
_entity_poly.pdbx_strand_id
1 'polypeptide(L)' 'MLETVRKALIVLTIIVLAVAVFGLYLSLNAIIDIFIGYKYAPIYKALMNLAVVILAIYVLKLLLENEHRPKNSEGSSGEE' A
#
# COMPACT_ATOMS: atom_id res chain seq x y z
N MET A 1 -20.32 15.23 -13.74
CA MET A 1 -19.01 15.93 -13.67
C MET A 1 -18.26 15.65 -12.36
N LEU A 2 -18.88 15.81 -11.18
CA LEU A 2 -18.26 15.56 -9.87
C LEU A 2 -17.68 14.15 -9.68
N GLU A 3 -18.37 13.12 -10.17
CA GLU A 3 -17.92 11.72 -10.04
C GLU A 3 -16.64 11.43 -10.83
N THR A 4 -16.51 12.00 -12.03
CA THR A 4 -15.32 11.88 -12.87
C THR A 4 -14.11 12.55 -12.22
N VAL A 5 -14.31 13.73 -11.64
CA VAL A 5 -13.27 14.47 -10.90
C VAL A 5 -12.85 13.70 -9.65
N ARG A 6 -13.80 13.15 -8.88
CA ARG A 6 -13.51 12.31 -7.72
C ARG A 6 -12.70 11.08 -8.12
N LYS A 7 -13.08 10.39 -9.20
CA LYS A 7 -12.36 9.21 -9.69
C LYS A 7 -10.94 9.57 -10.15
N ALA A 8 -10.77 10.69 -10.84
CA ALA A 8 -9.46 11.19 -11.25
C ALA A 8 -8.55 11.51 -10.05
N LEU A 9 -9.09 12.17 -9.00
CA LEU A 9 -8.35 12.47 -7.78
C LEU A 9 -7.95 11.21 -7.01
N ILE A 10 -8.82 10.20 -6.94
CA ILE A 10 -8.47 8.91 -6.31
C ILE A 10 -7.31 8.25 -7.05
N VAL A 11 -7.38 8.16 -8.39
CA VAL A 11 -6.32 7.58 -9.21
C VAL A 11 -5.01 8.36 -9.04
N LEU A 12 -5.08 9.70 -9.08
CA LEU A 12 -3.92 10.56 -8.85
C LEU A 12 -3.30 10.32 -7.47
N THR A 13 -4.15 10.22 -6.44
CA THR A 13 -3.70 9.97 -5.07
C THR A 13 -2.99 8.62 -4.97
N ILE A 14 -3.53 7.58 -5.58
CA ILE A 14 -2.91 6.24 -5.61
C ILE A 14 -1.55 6.30 -6.31
N ILE A 15 -1.43 7.02 -7.43
CA ILE A 15 -0.17 7.18 -8.15
C ILE A 15 0.86 7.92 -7.29
N VAL A 16 0.47 9.04 -6.69
CA VAL A 16 1.34 9.83 -5.80
C VAL A 16 1.77 8.99 -4.59
N LEU A 17 0.86 8.21 -4.01
CA LEU A 17 1.15 7.31 -2.90
C LEU A 17 2.17 6.23 -3.32
N ALA A 18 2.00 5.63 -4.50
CA ALA A 18 2.94 4.63 -5.01
C ALA A 18 4.34 5.23 -5.22
N VAL A 19 4.41 6.44 -5.80
CA VAL A 19 5.69 7.18 -5.97
C VAL A 19 6.32 7.52 -4.62
N ALA A 20 5.53 7.96 -3.64
CA ALA A 20 6.01 8.30 -2.31
C ALA A 20 6.56 7.06 -1.56
N VAL A 21 5.86 5.93 -1.63
CA VAL A 21 6.31 4.67 -1.03
C VAL A 21 7.60 4.18 -1.69
N PHE A 22 7.69 4.27 -3.02
CA PHE A 22 8.90 3.91 -3.75
C PHE A 22 10.08 4.83 -3.43
N GLY A 23 9.84 6.14 -3.37
CA GLY A 23 10.83 7.14 -2.98
C GLY A 23 11.31 6.96 -1.54
N LEU A 24 10.42 6.58 -0.63
CA LEU A 24 10.76 6.27 0.76
C LEU A 24 11.63 5.01 0.84
N TYR A 25 11.30 3.96 0.09
CA TYR A 25 12.11 2.75 0.01
C TYR A 25 13.54 3.04 -0.51
N LEU A 26 13.66 3.84 -1.58
CA LEU A 26 14.96 4.26 -2.11
C LEU A 26 15.74 5.14 -1.13
N SER A 27 15.06 6.09 -0.48
CA SER A 27 15.70 6.99 0.49
C SER A 27 16.24 6.23 1.69
N LEU A 28 15.49 5.25 2.20
CA LEU A 28 15.95 4.39 3.27
C LEU A 28 17.15 3.53 2.83
N ASN A 29 17.11 2.95 1.63
CA ASN A 29 18.25 2.22 1.07
C ASN A 29 19.50 3.10 0.89
N ALA A 30 19.33 4.36 0.50
CA ALA A 30 20.42 5.31 0.35
C ALA A 30 21.00 5.73 1.72
N ILE A 31 20.15 5.97 2.72
CA ILE A 31 20.58 6.22 4.10
C ILE A 31 21.35 5.02 4.63
N ILE A 32 20.87 3.80 4.39
CA ILE A 32 21.56 2.56 4.76
C ILE A 32 22.96 2.51 4.13
N ASP A 33 23.11 2.81 2.83
CA ASP A 33 24.42 2.80 2.17
C ASP A 33 25.39 3.83 2.78
N ILE A 34 24.89 5.02 3.13
CA ILE A 34 25.71 6.11 3.65
C ILE A 34 26.10 5.89 5.12
N PHE A 35 25.17 5.45 5.96
CA PHE A 35 25.36 5.44 7.42
C PHE A 35 25.99 4.15 7.95
N ILE A 36 25.79 3.02 7.26
CA ILE A 36 26.03 1.69 7.85
C ILE A 36 27.33 1.04 7.36
N GLY A 37 27.98 1.62 6.34
CA GLY A 37 29.16 1.05 5.71
C GLY A 37 28.83 -0.20 4.91
N TYR A 38 29.57 -0.41 3.81
CA TYR A 38 29.33 -1.46 2.81
C TYR A 38 29.06 -2.87 3.37
N LYS A 39 29.58 -3.20 4.56
CA LYS A 39 29.48 -4.53 5.15
C LYS A 39 28.07 -4.88 5.65
N TYR A 40 27.31 -3.93 6.19
CA TYR A 40 25.97 -4.22 6.74
C TYR A 40 24.83 -3.64 5.90
N ALA A 41 25.12 -2.81 4.89
CA ALA A 41 24.14 -2.34 3.90
C ALA A 41 23.29 -3.47 3.27
N PRO A 42 23.83 -4.67 2.96
CA PRO A 42 23.04 -5.77 2.40
C PRO A 42 21.98 -6.32 3.38
N ILE A 43 22.30 -6.37 4.68
CA ILE A 43 21.41 -6.93 5.72
C ILE A 43 20.20 -6.02 5.91
N TYR A 44 20.43 -4.71 5.95
CA TYR A 44 19.34 -3.74 6.07
C TYR A 44 18.49 -3.66 4.79
N LYS A 45 19.10 -3.76 3.60
CA LYS A 45 18.36 -3.93 2.33
C LYS A 45 17.49 -5.20 2.36
N ALA A 46 18.00 -6.31 2.89
CA ALA A 46 17.23 -7.55 3.04
C ALA A 46 16.06 -7.38 4.01
N LEU A 47 16.25 -6.74 5.17
CA LEU A 47 15.19 -6.46 6.15
C LEU A 47 14.09 -5.56 5.57
N MET A 48 14.47 -4.51 4.84
CA MET A 48 13.52 -3.63 4.15
C MET A 48 12.70 -4.39 3.10
N ASN A 49 13.34 -5.22 2.28
CA ASN A 49 12.62 -6.07 1.33
C ASN A 49 11.67 -7.05 2.02
N LEU A 50 12.10 -7.65 3.14
CA LEU A 50 11.29 -8.58 3.91
C LEU A 50 10.06 -7.87 4.52
N ALA A 51 10.23 -6.65 5.04
CA ALA A 51 9.13 -5.82 5.51
C ALA A 51 8.13 -5.49 4.39
N VAL A 52 8.62 -5.14 3.20
CA VAL A 52 7.77 -4.88 2.01
C VAL A 52 7.00 -6.14 1.61
N VAL A 53 7.62 -7.32 1.64
CA VAL A 53 6.94 -8.60 1.35
C VAL A 53 5.83 -8.88 2.36
N ILE A 54 6.09 -8.69 3.65
CA ILE A 54 5.06 -8.87 4.69
C ILE A 54 3.88 -7.91 4.45
N LEU A 55 4.17 -6.64 4.17
CA LEU A 55 3.16 -5.63 3.85
C LEU A 55 2.35 -6.01 2.61
N ALA A 56 3.00 -6.47 1.55
CA ALA A 56 2.35 -6.91 0.33
C ALA A 56 1.39 -8.09 0.60
N ILE A 57 1.85 -9.10 1.37
CA ILE A 57 1.01 -10.24 1.78
C ILE A 57 -0.18 -9.76 2.62
N TYR A 58 0.06 -8.84 3.56
CA TYR A 58 -1.00 -8.29 4.41
C TYR A 58 -2.06 -7.56 3.59
N VAL A 59 -1.65 -6.69 2.67
CA VAL A 59 -2.55 -5.97 1.77
C VAL A 59 -3.31 -6.95 0.88
N LEU A 60 -2.64 -7.97 0.34
CA LEU A 60 -3.29 -8.99 -0.50
C LEU A 60 -4.34 -9.78 0.30
N LYS A 61 -4.04 -10.14 1.54
CA LYS A 61 -4.98 -10.80 2.45
C LYS A 61 -6.18 -9.90 2.75
N LEU A 62 -5.94 -8.62 3.01
CA LEU A 62 -7.00 -7.64 3.27
C LEU A 62 -7.91 -7.45 2.04
N LEU A 63 -7.33 -7.39 0.84
CA LEU A 63 -8.12 -7.32 -0.40
C LEU A 63 -8.97 -8.58 -0.58
N LEU A 64 -8.39 -9.76 -0.38
CA LEU A 64 -9.09 -11.03 -0.51
C LEU A 64 -10.23 -11.18 0.51
N GLU A 65 -10.03 -10.71 1.74
CA GLU A 65 -11.06 -10.70 2.80
C GLU A 65 -12.19 -9.71 2.50
N ASN A 66 -11.87 -8.55 1.92
CA ASN A 66 -12.88 -7.58 1.48
C ASN A 66 -13.66 -8.07 0.24
N GLU A 67 -13.03 -8.80 -0.68
CA GLU A 67 -13.70 -9.43 -1.83
C GLU A 67 -14.69 -10.51 -1.38
N HIS A 68 -14.36 -11.25 -0.31
CA HIS A 68 -15.20 -12.30 0.26
C HIS A 68 -16.32 -11.81 1.16
N ARG A 69 -16.49 -10.50 1.38
CA ARG A 69 -17.65 -9.98 2.12
C ARG A 69 -18.88 -10.10 1.22
N PRO A 70 -19.83 -11.03 1.46
CA PRO A 70 -21.07 -11.04 0.70
C PRO A 70 -21.76 -9.69 0.91
N LYS A 71 -22.12 -9.04 -0.19
CA LYS A 71 -22.94 -7.83 -0.25
C LYS A 71 -24.36 -8.17 0.21
N ASN A 72 -24.54 -8.46 1.49
CA ASN A 72 -25.80 -8.64 2.18
C ASN A 72 -25.61 -7.87 3.49
N SER A 73 -26.23 -6.71 3.74
CA SER A 73 -27.62 -6.39 3.52
C SER A 73 -27.79 -4.87 3.36
N GLU A 74 -28.11 -4.42 2.15
CA GLU A 74 -28.90 -3.20 1.94
C GLU A 74 -30.11 -3.64 1.13
N GLY A 75 -31.26 -3.81 1.80
CA GLY A 75 -32.49 -4.22 1.14
C GLY A 75 -33.48 -4.98 2.04
N SER A 76 -34.03 -4.33 3.05
CA SER A 76 -35.47 -4.45 3.34
C SER A 76 -35.94 -3.17 4.01
N SER A 77 -36.50 -2.31 3.15
CA SER A 77 -37.37 -1.19 3.49
C SER A 77 -38.71 -1.72 3.97
N GLY A 78 -39.37 -0.95 4.86
CA GLY A 78 -40.81 -0.99 5.14
C GLY A 78 -41.27 -2.19 5.96
N GLU A 79 -42.31 -2.12 6.77
CA GLU A 79 -43.29 -1.10 7.11
C GLU A 79 -43.93 -1.61 8.41
N GLU A 80 -44.44 -0.69 9.22
CA GLU A 80 -45.27 -0.97 10.40
C GLU A 80 -46.55 -1.74 10.06
#